data_AF-G0KZW2-F1
#
_entry.id   AF-G0KZW2-F1
#
_cell.length_a   1.000
_cell.length_b   1.000
_cell.length_c   1.000
_cell.angle_alpha   90.00
_cell.angle_beta   90.00
_cell.angle_gamma   90.00
#
_symmetry.space_group_name_H-M   'P 1'
#
loop_
_entity.id
_entity.type
_entity.pdbx_description
1 polymer ?
#
loop_
_entity_poly.entity_id
_entity_poly.type
_entity_poly.pdbx_seq_one_letter_code
_entity_poly.pdbx_strand_id
1 'polypeptide(L)'
;MNEENIWKGSPSQWINFGFYLLCIPLTLVFGLGLLLAIWKYFDTHLHKFEITDQRILEHKGIFSKTTDEIELYRVKDLRHEQPFFLRLVGLSNIVLDTTDRSNPVLQIKGLAQGHLLKEQLRGAVDQRRDIKGVKEVDFK
;
A
#
# COMPACT_ATOMS: atom_id res chain seq x y z
N MET A 1 -11.69 -18.63 15.06
CA MET A 1 -10.24 -18.36 14.92
C MET A 1 -10.06 -16.86 14.97
N ASN A 2 -9.17 -16.37 15.83
CA ASN A 2 -8.82 -14.95 15.85
C ASN A 2 -7.87 -14.68 14.68
N GLU A 3 -8.11 -13.59 13.98
CA GLU A 3 -7.28 -13.10 12.88
C GLU A 3 -5.98 -12.52 13.47
N GLU A 4 -4.83 -12.99 12.99
CA GLU A 4 -3.51 -12.55 13.48
C GLU A 4 -3.00 -11.39 12.62
N ASN A 5 -2.46 -10.36 13.27
CA ASN A 5 -1.93 -9.20 12.56
C ASN A 5 -0.46 -9.42 12.18
N ILE A 6 -0.16 -9.37 10.89
CA ILE A 6 1.20 -9.49 10.35
C ILE A 6 1.89 -8.13 10.34
N TRP A 7 1.18 -7.11 9.89
CA TRP A 7 1.74 -5.77 9.74
C TRP A 7 0.67 -4.68 9.76
N LYS A 8 1.03 -3.51 10.30
CA LYS A 8 0.24 -2.28 10.18
C LYS A 8 1.17 -1.11 9.87
N GLY A 9 0.72 -0.22 9.00
CA GLY A 9 1.46 1.00 8.72
C GLY A 9 0.76 1.94 7.76
N SER A 10 1.40 3.06 7.47
CA SER A 10 0.96 4.04 6.49
C SER A 10 2.09 4.32 5.51
N PRO A 11 1.78 4.79 4.29
CA PRO A 11 2.80 5.21 3.35
C PRO A 11 3.68 6.33 3.92
N SER A 12 4.97 6.29 3.59
CA SER A 12 5.91 7.35 3.97
C SER A 12 5.62 8.65 3.23
N GLN A 13 5.77 9.79 3.89
CA GLN A 13 5.62 11.11 3.26
C GLN A 13 6.64 11.40 2.16
N TRP A 14 7.74 10.63 2.11
CA TRP A 14 8.72 10.70 1.01
C TRP A 14 8.12 10.40 -0.36
N ILE A 15 7.00 9.66 -0.43
CA ILE A 15 6.29 9.47 -1.71
C ILE A 15 5.78 10.79 -2.30
N ASN A 16 5.58 11.81 -1.45
CA ASN A 16 5.09 13.14 -1.82
C ASN A 16 6.22 14.16 -1.99
N PHE A 17 7.49 13.75 -1.91
CA PHE A 17 8.63 14.69 -1.93
C PHE A 17 8.61 15.63 -3.15
N GLY A 18 8.40 15.09 -4.36
CA GLY A 18 8.30 15.90 -5.58
C GLY A 18 7.11 16.86 -5.56
N PHE A 19 5.98 16.44 -5.00
CA PHE A 19 4.80 17.29 -4.85
C PHE A 19 5.08 18.45 -3.89
N TYR A 20 5.75 18.20 -2.76
CA TYR A 20 6.14 19.26 -1.82
C TYR A 20 7.13 20.24 -2.44
N LEU A 21 8.09 19.75 -3.23
CA LEU A 21 9.05 20.61 -3.92
C LEU A 21 8.35 21.56 -4.91
N LEU A 22 7.31 21.10 -5.60
CA LEU A 22 6.46 21.95 -6.45
C LEU A 22 5.59 22.93 -5.67
N CYS A 23 5.18 22.60 -4.44
CA CYS A 23 4.39 23.48 -3.59
C CYS A 23 5.16 24.71 -3.10
N ILE A 24 6.49 24.64 -2.98
CA ILE A 24 7.33 25.75 -2.50
C ILE A 24 7.17 27.01 -3.38
N PRO A 25 7.46 26.98 -4.69
CA PRO A 25 7.29 28.16 -5.54
C PRO A 25 5.81 28.59 -5.65
N LEU A 26 4.87 27.64 -5.64
CA LEU A 26 3.43 27.95 -5.63
C LEU A 26 3.00 28.73 -4.40
N THR A 27 3.60 28.46 -3.25
CA THR A 27 3.37 29.21 -2.01
C THR A 27 3.89 30.63 -2.14
N LEU A 28 5.08 30.82 -2.70
CA LEU A 28 5.70 32.14 -2.85
C LEU A 28 4.97 33.04 -3.85
N VAL A 29 4.46 32.46 -4.95
CA VAL A 29 3.79 33.23 -6.02
C VAL A 29 2.31 33.43 -5.74
N PHE A 30 1.61 32.40 -5.25
CA PHE A 30 0.15 32.38 -5.17
C PHE A 30 -0.39 32.21 -3.74
N GLY A 31 0.45 31.99 -2.73
CA GLY A 31 0.03 31.72 -1.35
C GLY A 31 -0.67 30.36 -1.12
N LEU A 32 -0.99 29.62 -2.18
CA LEU A 32 -1.82 28.41 -2.14
C LEU A 32 -1.03 27.11 -1.91
N GLY A 33 0.28 27.10 -2.16
CA GLY A 33 1.08 25.88 -2.08
C GLY A 33 1.11 25.25 -0.68
N LEU A 34 1.03 26.06 0.39
CA LEU A 34 0.97 25.56 1.76
C LEU A 34 -0.32 24.77 2.02
N LEU A 35 -1.47 25.27 1.55
CA LEU A 35 -2.76 24.57 1.71
C LEU A 35 -2.76 23.23 0.96
N LEU A 36 -2.20 23.20 -0.26
CA LEU A 36 -2.04 21.97 -1.04
C LEU A 36 -1.12 20.96 -0.34
N ALA A 37 0.00 21.42 0.21
CA ALA A 37 0.94 20.56 0.95
C ALA A 37 0.31 19.96 2.21
N ILE A 38 -0.42 20.78 2.98
CA ILE A 38 -1.16 20.33 4.17
C ILE A 38 -2.21 19.29 3.78
N TRP A 39 -3.00 19.56 2.74
CA TRP A 39 -3.99 18.60 2.26
C TRP A 39 -3.36 17.27 1.89
N LYS A 40 -2.27 17.30 1.12
CA LYS A 40 -1.57 16.07 0.69
C LYS A 40 -0.93 15.32 1.86
N TYR A 41 -0.42 16.04 2.86
CA TYR A 41 0.08 15.45 4.09
C TYR A 41 -1.00 14.63 4.80
N PHE A 42 -2.20 15.21 5.00
CA PHE A 42 -3.32 14.51 5.63
C PHE A 42 -3.83 13.34 4.80
N ASP A 43 -3.95 13.51 3.48
CA ASP A 43 -4.31 12.44 2.55
C ASP A 43 -3.44 11.19 2.76
N THR A 44 -2.12 11.39 2.84
CA THR A 44 -1.16 10.28 3.02
C THR A 44 -1.09 9.77 4.46
N HIS A 45 -1.20 10.65 5.46
CA HIS A 45 -1.14 10.27 6.86
C HIS A 45 -2.37 9.47 7.32
N LEU A 46 -3.53 9.75 6.72
CA LEU A 46 -4.78 9.06 7.01
C LEU A 46 -4.97 7.80 6.17
N HIS A 47 -4.12 7.57 5.17
CA HIS A 47 -4.06 6.34 4.41
C HIS A 47 -3.29 5.27 5.20
N LYS A 48 -4.00 4.25 5.67
CA LYS A 48 -3.43 3.18 6.52
C LYS A 48 -3.72 1.82 5.93
N PHE A 49 -2.79 0.91 6.15
CA PHE A 49 -2.86 -0.47 5.74
C PHE A 49 -2.74 -1.37 6.95
N GLU A 50 -3.57 -2.39 7.00
CA GLU A 50 -3.53 -3.45 7.98
C GLU A 50 -3.53 -4.80 7.26
N ILE A 51 -2.47 -5.58 7.46
CA ILE A 51 -2.27 -6.88 6.84
C ILE A 51 -2.42 -7.94 7.94
N THR A 52 -3.31 -8.88 7.70
CA THR A 52 -3.56 -10.01 8.59
C THR A 52 -3.20 -11.33 7.91
N ASP A 53 -3.36 -12.44 8.63
CA ASP A 53 -3.25 -13.80 8.09
C ASP A 53 -4.39 -14.17 7.10
N GLN A 54 -5.40 -13.30 6.93
CA GLN A 54 -6.57 -13.59 6.09
C GLN A 54 -6.80 -12.59 4.97
N ARG A 55 -6.58 -11.29 5.21
CA ARG A 55 -6.91 -10.20 4.28
C ARG A 55 -6.02 -8.99 4.51
N ILE A 56 -6.09 -8.08 3.55
CA ILE A 56 -5.47 -6.76 3.61
C ILE A 56 -6.59 -5.73 3.68
N LEU A 57 -6.53 -4.87 4.68
CA LEU A 57 -7.45 -3.76 4.91
C LEU A 57 -6.74 -2.47 4.51
N GLU A 58 -7.34 -1.70 3.61
CA GLU A 58 -6.90 -0.37 3.21
C GLU A 58 -7.90 0.65 3.72
N HIS A 59 -7.48 1.48 4.68
CA HIS A 59 -8.27 2.58 5.21
C HIS A 59 -7.80 3.90 4.59
N LYS A 60 -8.69 4.65 3.94
CA LYS A 60 -8.34 5.92 3.31
C LYS A 60 -9.45 6.96 3.42
N GLY A 61 -9.08 8.22 3.23
CA GLY A 61 -9.97 9.37 3.16
C GLY A 61 -9.88 10.30 4.37
N ILE A 62 -9.98 11.60 4.09
CA ILE A 62 -9.73 12.68 5.06
C ILE A 62 -10.98 12.98 5.90
N PHE A 63 -12.10 13.22 5.22
CA PHE A 63 -13.39 13.53 5.86
C PHE A 63 -14.32 12.33 5.89
N SER A 64 -14.41 11.62 4.75
CA SER A 64 -15.13 10.36 4.62
C SER A 64 -14.10 9.24 4.62
N LYS A 65 -14.31 8.23 5.47
CA LYS A 65 -13.45 7.05 5.52
C LYS A 65 -14.03 5.94 4.66
N THR A 66 -13.18 5.35 3.83
CA THR A 66 -13.46 4.13 3.09
C THR A 66 -12.49 3.05 3.56
N THR A 67 -13.01 1.87 3.82
CA THR A 67 -12.21 0.68 4.12
C THR A 67 -12.42 -0.32 3.00
N ASP A 68 -11.38 -0.58 2.22
CA ASP A 68 -11.37 -1.62 1.22
C ASP A 68 -10.71 -2.87 1.80
N GLU A 69 -11.24 -4.04 1.48
CA GLU A 69 -10.71 -5.31 1.97
C GLU A 69 -10.38 -6.25 0.80
N ILE A 70 -9.20 -6.87 0.86
CA ILE A 70 -8.76 -7.85 -0.14
C ILE A 70 -8.36 -9.14 0.59
N GLU A 71 -9.07 -10.23 0.34
CA GLU A 71 -8.68 -11.54 0.88
C GLU A 71 -7.36 -12.03 0.29
N LEU A 72 -6.47 -12.54 1.15
CA LEU A 72 -5.13 -12.99 0.74
C LEU A 72 -5.17 -14.12 -0.29
N TYR A 73 -6.16 -15.03 -0.22
CA TYR A 73 -6.25 -16.12 -1.20
C TYR A 73 -6.51 -15.61 -2.64
N ARG A 74 -6.98 -14.36 -2.80
CA ARG A 74 -7.23 -13.74 -4.11
C ARG A 74 -6.00 -13.08 -4.71
N VAL A 75 -4.95 -12.87 -3.92
CA VAL A 75 -3.67 -12.33 -4.38
C VAL A 75 -3.02 -13.37 -5.30
N LYS A 76 -2.60 -12.95 -6.49
CA LYS A 76 -1.95 -13.79 -7.52
C LYS A 76 -0.46 -13.64 -7.50
N ASP A 77 0.02 -12.40 -7.53
CA ASP A 77 1.44 -12.10 -7.60
C ASP A 77 1.79 -10.95 -6.65
N LEU A 78 3.05 -10.96 -6.21
CA LEU A 78 3.64 -9.99 -5.30
C LEU A 78 4.93 -9.45 -5.93
N ARG A 79 4.91 -8.18 -6.35
CA ARG A 79 6.10 -7.48 -6.84
C ARG A 79 6.66 -6.56 -5.76
N HIS A 80 7.99 -6.54 -5.67
CA HIS A 80 8.72 -5.55 -4.88
C HIS A 80 9.31 -4.54 -5.86
N GLU A 81 8.88 -3.30 -5.75
CA GLU A 81 9.36 -2.22 -6.60
C GLU A 81 10.19 -1.25 -5.79
N GLN A 82 11.38 -0.91 -6.28
CA GLN A 82 12.26 0.06 -5.63
C GLN A 82 12.68 1.15 -6.62
N PRO A 83 11.78 2.12 -6.92
CA PRO A 83 12.10 3.24 -7.81
C PRO A 83 13.33 4.01 -7.33
N PHE A 84 14.08 4.59 -8.26
CA PHE A 84 15.37 5.24 -7.99
C PHE A 84 15.35 6.17 -6.75
N PHE A 85 14.43 7.11 -6.68
CA PHE A 85 14.36 8.06 -5.55
C PHE A 85 13.98 7.41 -4.22
N LEU A 86 13.06 6.44 -4.23
CA LEU A 86 12.70 5.70 -3.01
C LEU A 86 13.86 4.82 -2.55
N ARG A 87 14.61 4.23 -3.48
CA ARG A 87 15.81 3.44 -3.18
C ARG A 87 16.86 4.25 -2.43
N LEU A 88 17.09 5.51 -2.81
CA LEU A 88 18.06 6.39 -2.14
C LEU A 88 17.74 6.61 -0.65
N VAL A 89 16.46 6.59 -0.28
CA VAL A 89 16.01 6.78 1.10
C VAL A 89 15.62 5.46 1.78
N GLY A 90 15.99 4.31 1.19
CA GLY A 90 15.72 2.98 1.77
C GLY A 90 14.26 2.54 1.74
N LEU A 91 13.43 3.19 0.92
CA LEU A 91 12.01 2.89 0.77
C LEU A 91 11.74 2.08 -0.50
N SER A 92 10.60 1.40 -0.52
CA SER A 92 10.13 0.57 -1.62
C SER A 92 8.61 0.48 -1.64
N ASN A 93 8.05 -0.07 -2.70
CA ASN A 93 6.63 -0.36 -2.82
C ASN A 93 6.43 -1.88 -2.92
N ILE A 94 5.30 -2.36 -2.41
CA ILE A 94 4.80 -3.71 -2.67
C ILE A 94 3.58 -3.56 -3.56
N VAL A 95 3.58 -4.25 -4.69
CA VAL A 95 2.46 -4.28 -5.63
C VAL A 95 1.88 -5.68 -5.62
N LEU A 96 0.58 -5.77 -5.36
CA LEU A 96 -0.16 -7.02 -5.33
C LEU A 96 -1.12 -7.03 -6.51
N ASP A 97 -1.00 -8.05 -7.37
CA ASP A 97 -2.01 -8.32 -8.38
C ASP A 97 -3.04 -9.27 -7.78
N THR A 98 -4.31 -8.98 -7.97
CA THR A 98 -5.40 -9.73 -7.34
C THR A 98 -6.45 -10.14 -8.37
N THR A 99 -7.22 -11.16 -8.03
CA THR A 99 -8.43 -11.55 -8.79
C THR A 99 -9.67 -10.76 -8.39
N ASP A 100 -9.53 -9.83 -7.45
CA ASP A 100 -10.64 -8.98 -7.02
C ASP A 100 -11.04 -8.02 -8.15
N ARG A 101 -12.34 -7.95 -8.46
CA ARG A 101 -12.85 -7.14 -9.57
C ARG A 101 -12.78 -5.65 -9.28
N SER A 102 -12.92 -5.25 -8.01
CA SER A 102 -12.93 -3.86 -7.59
C SER A 102 -11.51 -3.33 -7.42
N ASN A 103 -10.59 -4.18 -6.96
CA ASN A 103 -9.19 -3.81 -6.70
C ASN A 103 -8.20 -4.80 -7.34
N PRO A 104 -8.05 -4.80 -8.69
CA PRO A 104 -7.19 -5.73 -9.41
C PRO A 104 -5.70 -5.54 -9.10
N VAL A 105 -5.29 -4.32 -8.72
CA VAL A 105 -3.91 -4.00 -8.34
C VAL A 105 -3.94 -3.16 -7.06
N LEU A 106 -3.37 -3.70 -5.98
CA LEU A 106 -3.16 -2.97 -4.73
C LEU A 106 -1.69 -2.56 -4.63
N GLN A 107 -1.42 -1.30 -4.25
CA GLN A 107 -0.05 -0.81 -4.08
C GLN A 107 0.16 -0.24 -2.68
N ILE A 108 1.05 -0.86 -1.92
CA ILE A 108 1.50 -0.35 -0.62
C ILE A 108 2.82 0.39 -0.86
N LYS A 109 2.80 1.72 -0.75
CA LYS A 109 3.90 2.59 -1.17
C LYS A 109 4.77 3.07 -0.02
N GLY A 110 6.04 3.37 -0.31
CA GLY A 110 6.92 4.07 0.63
C GLY A 110 7.20 3.29 1.91
N LEU A 111 7.34 1.97 1.81
CA LEU A 111 7.64 1.06 2.90
C LEU A 111 9.15 0.96 3.13
N ALA A 112 9.56 1.12 4.39
CA ALA A 112 10.87 0.69 4.84
C ALA A 112 10.92 -0.85 4.85
N GLN A 113 12.05 -1.43 4.42
CA GLN A 113 12.25 -2.89 4.42
C GLN A 113 11.15 -3.69 3.69
N GLY A 114 10.58 -3.15 2.61
CA GLY A 114 9.44 -3.78 1.90
C GLY A 114 9.71 -5.19 1.37
N HIS A 115 10.97 -5.61 1.24
CA HIS A 115 11.31 -7.00 0.91
C HIS A 115 10.90 -7.99 2.01
N LEU A 116 11.08 -7.63 3.29
CA LEU A 116 10.68 -8.49 4.42
C LEU A 116 9.18 -8.67 4.46
N LEU A 117 8.44 -7.56 4.33
CA LEU A 117 6.99 -7.61 4.30
C LEU A 117 6.45 -8.39 3.11
N LYS A 118 7.12 -8.29 1.94
CA LYS A 118 6.78 -9.13 0.78
C LYS A 118 6.93 -10.62 1.09
N GLU A 119 8.04 -11.05 1.70
CA GLU A 119 8.24 -12.46 2.04
C GLU A 119 7.24 -12.96 3.09
N GLN A 120 6.92 -12.14 4.10
CA GLN A 120 5.86 -12.45 5.07
C GLN A 120 4.48 -12.59 4.39
N LEU A 121 4.13 -11.65 3.51
CA LEU A 121 2.90 -11.70 2.72
C LEU A 121 2.84 -12.95 1.85
N ARG A 122 3.95 -13.34 1.21
CA ARG A 122 4.01 -14.54 0.37
C ARG A 122 3.66 -15.79 1.19
N GLY A 123 4.30 -15.97 2.35
CA GLY A 123 4.00 -17.09 3.23
C GLY A 123 2.53 -17.11 3.70
N ALA A 124 1.99 -15.95 4.05
CA ALA A 124 0.59 -15.83 4.48
C ALA A 124 -0.41 -16.12 3.34
N VAL A 125 -0.11 -15.67 2.12
CA VAL A 125 -0.93 -15.95 0.92
C VAL A 125 -0.95 -17.45 0.63
N ASP A 126 0.21 -18.10 0.62
CA ASP A 126 0.32 -19.54 0.34
C ASP A 126 -0.44 -20.36 1.39
N GLN A 127 -0.22 -20.06 2.69
CA GLN A 127 -0.95 -20.71 3.78
C GLN A 127 -2.47 -20.49 3.65
N ARG A 128 -2.90 -19.27 3.29
CA ARG A 128 -4.32 -18.95 3.16
C ARG A 128 -4.96 -19.69 1.98
N ARG A 129 -4.25 -19.81 0.86
CA ARG A 129 -4.68 -20.58 -0.34
C ARG A 129 -4.83 -22.06 0.00
N ASP A 130 -3.87 -22.64 0.71
CA ASP A 130 -3.92 -24.05 1.16
C ASP A 130 -5.14 -24.31 2.05
N ILE A 131 -5.39 -23.44 3.04
CA ILE A 131 -6.56 -23.54 3.93
C ILE A 131 -7.87 -23.43 3.15
N LYS A 132 -7.92 -22.58 2.13
CA LYS A 132 -9.12 -22.39 1.29
C LYS A 132 -9.24 -23.45 0.18
N GLY A 133 -8.22 -24.28 -0.03
CA GLY A 133 -8.16 -25.26 -1.11
C GLY A 133 -8.15 -24.63 -2.51
N VAL A 134 -7.74 -23.37 -2.63
CA VAL A 134 -7.72 -22.65 -3.90
C VAL A 134 -6.41 -22.94 -4.61
N LYS A 135 -6.50 -23.58 -5.78
CA LYS A 135 -5.35 -23.78 -6.67
C LYS A 135 -5.45 -22.83 -7.84
N GLU A 136 -4.30 -22.29 -8.25
CA GLU A 136 -4.22 -21.47 -9.45
C GLU A 136 -4.44 -22.37 -10.67
N VAL A 137 -5.45 -22.04 -11.49
CA VAL A 137 -5.75 -22.77 -12.72
C VAL A 137 -5.22 -21.93 -13.87
N ASP A 138 -4.07 -22.33 -14.41
CA ASP A 138 -3.49 -21.71 -15.58
C ASP A 138 -4.29 -22.13 -16.83
N PHE A 139 -5.12 -21.21 -17.34
CA PHE A 139 -5.71 -21.36 -18.66
C PHE A 139 -4.72 -20.81 -19.69
N LYS A 140 -4.07 -21.71 -20.43
CA LYS A 140 -3.22 -21.38 -21.58
C LYS A 140 -4.07 -21.03 -22.80
#